data_AF-A0A662FTP5-F1
#
_entry.id   AF-A0A662FTP5-F1
#
_cell.length_a   1.000
_cell.length_b   1.000
_cell.length_c   1.000
_cell.angle_alpha   90.00
_cell.angle_beta   90.00
_cell.angle_gamma   90.00
#
_symmetry.space_group_name_H-M   'P 1'
#
loop_
_entity.id
_entity.type
_entity.pdbx_description
1 polymer ?
#
loop_
_entity_poly.entity_id
_entity_poly.type
_entity_poly.pdbx_seq_one_letter_code
_entity_poly.pdbx_strand_id
1 'polypeptide(L)'
;MMSVVRVDERGRLTLPKKTGIRNTRVAVIPAGSFVVLIPIPPKPSKYAKDWLDTDKGRKELKKLAEDLARKDAVERAKRRNQL
;
A
#
# COMPACT_ATOMS: atom_id res chain seq x y z
N MET A 1 23.85 2.31 -3.37
CA MET A 1 24.85 3.19 -2.73
C MET A 1 24.53 3.25 -1.24
N MET A 2 25.51 3.00 -0.38
CA MET A 2 25.35 2.99 1.08
C MET A 2 25.77 4.35 1.65
N SER A 3 25.00 4.91 2.58
CA SER A 3 25.36 6.12 3.32
C SER A 3 25.14 5.87 4.81
N VAL A 4 26.15 6.17 5.62
CA VAL A 4 26.05 6.11 7.08
C VAL A 4 25.54 7.46 7.57
N VAL A 5 24.50 7.45 8.41
CA VAL A 5 23.91 8.67 9.00
C VAL A 5 23.86 8.54 10.52
N ARG A 6 24.07 9.65 11.22
CA ARG A 6 23.95 9.70 12.68
C ARG A 6 22.49 9.83 13.10
N VAL A 7 22.10 9.06 14.10
CA VAL A 7 20.84 9.24 14.83
C VAL A 7 21.11 10.22 15.98
N ASP A 8 20.29 11.25 16.10
CA ASP A 8 20.44 12.23 17.18
C ASP A 8 19.84 11.73 18.50
N GLU A 9 20.02 12.49 19.58
CA GLU A 9 19.56 12.14 20.94
C GLU A 9 18.03 11.99 21.04
N ARG A 10 17.28 12.55 20.09
CA ARG A 10 15.82 12.45 20.02
C ARG A 10 15.36 11.31 19.12
N GLY A 11 16.28 10.48 18.62
CA GLY A 11 15.98 9.38 17.70
C GLY A 11 15.69 9.81 16.27
N ARG A 12 16.01 11.05 15.87
CA ARG A 12 15.76 11.54 14.51
C ARG A 12 16.86 11.09 13.56
N LEU A 13 16.46 10.58 12.40
CA LEU A 13 17.35 10.17 11.32
C LEU A 13 17.23 11.16 10.15
N THR A 14 18.33 11.81 9.80
CA THR A 14 18.36 12.75 8.67
C THR A 14 18.64 12.01 7.38
N LEU A 15 17.63 11.93 6.50
CA LEU A 15 17.76 11.28 5.19
C LEU A 15 18.62 12.13 4.23
N PRO A 16 19.65 11.53 3.58
CA PRO A 16 20.46 12.22 2.58
C PRO A 16 19.63 12.83 1.46
N LYS A 17 20.05 13.98 0.91
CA LYS A 17 19.31 14.68 -0.17
C LYS A 17 19.00 13.79 -1.38
N LYS A 18 19.90 12.85 -1.68
CA LYS A 18 19.79 11.93 -2.82
C LYS A 18 18.66 10.89 -2.68
N THR A 19 18.08 10.69 -1.50
CA THR A 19 16.95 9.75 -1.33
C THR A 19 15.64 10.28 -1.91
N GLY A 20 15.54 11.59 -2.20
CA GLY A 20 14.32 12.21 -2.72
C GLY A 20 13.16 12.32 -1.72
N ILE A 21 13.29 11.74 -0.52
CA ILE A 21 12.27 11.81 0.53
C ILE A 21 12.39 13.15 1.25
N ARG A 22 11.44 14.05 1.00
CA ARG A 22 11.36 15.39 1.58
C ARG A 22 9.91 15.73 1.92
N ASN A 23 9.72 16.35 3.07
CA ASN A 23 8.44 16.91 3.51
C ASN A 23 7.23 15.99 3.26
N THR A 24 7.38 14.70 3.57
CA THR A 24 6.34 13.69 3.33
C THR A 24 6.22 12.77 4.52
N ARG A 25 5.03 12.21 4.72
CA ARG A 25 4.82 11.14 5.69
C ARG A 25 5.50 9.87 5.18
N VAL A 26 5.99 9.03 6.09
CA VAL A 26 6.71 7.81 5.75
C VAL A 26 6.17 6.68 6.62
N ALA A 27 5.78 5.56 6.01
CA ALA A 27 5.53 4.32 6.74
C ALA A 27 6.87 3.68 7.10
N VAL A 28 7.03 3.32 8.38
CA VAL A 28 8.23 2.65 8.90
C VAL A 28 7.87 1.21 9.20
N ILE A 29 8.51 0.28 8.49
CA ILE A 29 8.27 -1.16 8.65
C ILE A 29 9.56 -1.80 9.19
N PRO A 30 9.56 -2.30 10.43
CA PRO A 30 10.67 -3.10 10.95
C PRO A 30 10.80 -4.40 10.16
N ALA A 31 12.00 -4.69 9.66
CA ALA A 31 12.33 -5.90 8.91
C ALA A 31 13.52 -6.65 9.56
N GLY A 32 13.52 -6.71 10.90
CA GLY A 32 14.59 -7.31 11.68
C GLY A 32 15.85 -6.44 11.71
N SER A 33 16.83 -6.75 10.87
CA SER A 33 18.14 -6.06 10.84
C SER A 33 18.11 -4.72 10.11
N PHE A 34 17.01 -4.40 9.42
CA PHE A 34 16.82 -3.12 8.74
C PHE A 34 15.38 -2.62 8.89
N VAL A 35 15.18 -1.36 8.52
CA VAL A 35 13.84 -0.74 8.44
C VAL A 35 13.55 -0.35 7.00
N VAL A 36 12.33 -0.62 6.56
CA VAL A 36 11.84 -0.16 5.25
C VAL A 36 11.07 1.14 5.45
N LEU A 37 11.46 2.16 4.69
CA LEU A 37 10.84 3.48 4.69
C LEU A 37 10.06 3.67 3.38
N ILE A 38 8.75 3.78 3.47
CA ILE A 38 7.88 3.98 2.29
C ILE A 38 7.26 5.37 2.36
N PRO A 39 7.61 6.31 1.46
CA PRO A 39 7.00 7.63 1.43
C PRO A 39 5.53 7.52 1.04
N ILE A 40 4.67 8.14 1.83
CA ILE A 40 3.22 8.22 1.59
C ILE A 40 2.93 9.54 0.89
N PRO A 41 2.43 9.54 -0.36
CA PRO A 41 2.12 10.77 -1.07
C PRO A 41 1.11 11.62 -0.28
N PRO A 42 1.17 12.96 -0.35
CA PRO A 42 0.32 13.84 0.44
C PRO A 42 -1.18 13.64 0.16
N LYS A 43 -1.54 13.22 -1.06
CA LYS A 43 -2.91 12.89 -1.48
C LYS A 43 -2.94 11.50 -2.12
N PRO A 44 -2.98 10.42 -1.32
CA PRO A 44 -2.91 9.04 -1.83
C PRO A 44 -4.00 8.72 -2.85
N SER A 45 -5.22 9.21 -2.64
CA SER A 45 -6.35 8.99 -3.55
C SER A 45 -6.13 9.58 -4.95
N LYS A 46 -5.40 10.70 -5.06
CA LYS A 46 -5.04 11.28 -6.35
C LYS A 46 -3.93 10.47 -7.02
N TYR A 47 -2.94 10.05 -6.23
CA TYR A 47 -1.79 9.30 -6.74
C TYR A 47 -2.16 7.88 -7.18
N ALA A 48 -3.13 7.26 -6.51
CA ALA A 48 -3.62 5.92 -6.80
C ALA A 48 -4.78 5.89 -7.80
N LYS A 49 -5.24 7.04 -8.30
CA LYS A 49 -6.42 7.13 -9.18
C LYS A 49 -6.24 6.26 -10.43
N ASP A 50 -5.04 6.26 -10.99
CA ASP A 50 -4.72 5.58 -12.26
C ASP A 50 -4.05 4.21 -12.03
N TRP A 51 -4.07 3.67 -10.81
CA TRP A 51 -3.53 2.33 -10.54
C TRP A 51 -4.38 1.21 -11.10
N LEU A 52 -5.68 1.45 -11.24
CA LEU A 52 -6.61 0.50 -11.84
C LEU A 52 -7.07 1.10 -13.16
N ASP A 53 -6.62 0.51 -14.27
CA ASP A 53 -7.02 0.91 -15.61
C ASP A 53 -8.48 0.54 -15.86
N THR A 54 -9.39 1.49 -15.56
CA THR A 54 -10.82 1.28 -15.72
C THR A 54 -11.58 2.59 -15.81
N ASP A 55 -12.58 2.60 -16.69
CA ASP A 55 -13.57 3.69 -16.77
C ASP A 55 -14.69 3.57 -15.72
N LYS A 56 -14.72 2.45 -14.96
CA LYS A 56 -15.80 2.16 -14.02
C LYS A 56 -15.69 2.98 -12.75
N GLY A 57 -16.82 3.50 -12.31
CA GLY A 57 -16.92 4.22 -11.03
C GLY A 57 -16.81 3.27 -9.82
N ARG A 58 -16.52 3.85 -8.65
CA ARG A 58 -16.44 3.12 -7.37
C ARG A 58 -17.65 2.21 -7.10
N LYS A 59 -18.87 2.69 -7.42
CA LYS A 59 -20.11 1.94 -7.18
C LYS A 59 -20.21 0.69 -8.07
N GLU A 60 -19.79 0.80 -9.32
CA GLU A 60 -19.80 -0.29 -10.28
C GLU A 60 -18.73 -1.33 -9.93
N LEU A 61 -17.53 -0.87 -9.59
CA LEU A 61 -16.45 -1.74 -9.11
C LEU A 61 -16.86 -2.50 -7.84
N LYS A 62 -17.54 -1.83 -6.91
CA LYS A 62 -18.08 -2.48 -5.70
C LYS A 62 -19.06 -3.59 -6.07
N LYS A 63 -20.05 -3.28 -6.93
CA LYS A 63 -21.06 -4.27 -7.36
C LYS A 63 -20.40 -5.46 -8.04
N LEU A 64 -19.46 -5.22 -8.95
CA LEU A 64 -18.71 -6.26 -9.64
C LEU A 64 -17.95 -7.16 -8.66
N ALA A 65 -17.26 -6.56 -7.68
CA ALA A 65 -16.52 -7.31 -6.66
C ALA A 65 -17.44 -8.18 -5.80
N GLU A 66 -18.59 -7.65 -5.38
CA GLU A 66 -19.59 -8.41 -4.60
C GLU A 66 -20.20 -9.56 -5.41
N ASP A 67 -20.52 -9.34 -6.68
CA ASP A 67 -21.05 -10.38 -7.56
C ASP A 67 -20.03 -11.50 -7.81
N LEU A 68 -18.76 -11.15 -8.03
CA LEU A 68 -17.66 -12.12 -8.18
C LEU A 68 -17.43 -12.91 -6.89
N ALA A 69 -17.40 -12.22 -5.74
CA ALA A 69 -17.22 -12.86 -4.43
C ALA A 69 -18.36 -13.83 -4.12
N ARG A 70 -19.61 -13.46 -4.43
CA ARG A 70 -20.78 -14.33 -4.24
C ARG A 70 -20.69 -15.59 -5.10
N LYS A 71 -20.35 -15.45 -6.39
CA LYS A 71 -20.18 -16.58 -7.30
C LYS A 71 -19.10 -17.52 -6.80
N ASP A 72 -17.94 -16.99 -6.43
CA ASP A 72 -16.83 -17.77 -5.90
C ASP A 72 -17.18 -18.50 -4.59
N ALA A 73 -17.95 -17.86 -3.70
CA ALA A 73 -18.45 -18.49 -2.47
C ALA A 73 -19.36 -19.70 -2.76
N VAL A 74 -20.30 -19.56 -3.71
CA VAL A 74 -21.20 -20.66 -4.11
C VAL A 74 -20.41 -21.81 -4.74
N GLU A 75 -19.50 -21.52 -5.67
CA GLU A 75 -18.68 -22.56 -6.31
C GLU A 75 -17.72 -23.25 -5.33
N ARG A 76 -17.22 -22.53 -4.32
CA ARG A 76 -16.44 -23.12 -3.23
C ARG A 76 -17.29 -24.03 -2.35
N ALA A 77 -18.52 -23.66 -2.03
CA ALA A 77 -19.43 -24.47 -1.22
C ALA A 77 -19.85 -25.75 -1.94
N LYS A 78 -20.19 -25.68 -3.24
CA LYS A 78 -20.47 -26.86 -4.08
C LYS A 78 -19.29 -27.83 -4.11
N ARG A 79 -18.07 -27.33 -4.36
CA ARG A 79 -16.85 -28.16 -4.35
C ARG A 79 -16.59 -28.85 -3.01
N ARG A 80 -17.08 -28.28 -1.92
CA ARG A 80 -16.96 -28.82 -0.56
C ARG A 80 -18.17 -29.64 -0.12
N ASN A 81 -19.16 -29.81 -0.99
CA ASN A 81 -20.42 -30.50 -0.70
C ASN A 81 -21.17 -29.89 0.51
N GLN A 82 -21.09 -28.56 0.63
CA GLN A 82 -21.70 -27.76 1.70
C GLN A 82 -23.03 -27.10 1.28
N LEU A 83 -23.42 -27.32 0.02
CA LEU A 83 -24.67 -26.91 -0.63
C LEU A 83 -25.09 -28.00 -1.60
#